data_AF-A0A2N8TY14-F1
#
_entry.id   AF-A0A2N8TY14-F1
#
_cell.length_a   1.000
_cell.length_b   1.000
_cell.length_c   1.000
_cell.angle_alpha   90.00
_cell.angle_beta   90.00
_cell.angle_gamma   90.00
#
_symmetry.space_group_name_H-M   'P 1'
#
loop_
_entity.id
_entity.type
_entity.pdbx_description
1 polymer ?
#
loop_
_entity_poly.entity_id
_entity_poly.type
_entity_poly.pdbx_seq_one_letter_code
_entity_poly.pdbx_strand_id
1 'polypeptide(L)'
;MSGAGAKLGVGTHFRLDGETVEVVDFAILATGMEVILKDGRSRLARMSVRELLTSDRAELIHDRTGPSSSDSEDLAAVVLNRLTKHEKKEVLERAEHVREMVTGYRSGSEHLARPDEPRPQYAPTLPLKARYEACE
;
A
#
# COMPACT_ATOMS: atom_id res chain seq x y z
N MET A 1 22.26 -14.27 1.28
CA MET A 1 22.06 -13.96 -0.15
C MET A 1 21.95 -12.45 -0.25
N SER A 2 22.88 -11.83 -0.97
CA SER A 2 22.98 -10.37 -1.14
C SER A 2 21.72 -9.83 -1.80
N GLY A 3 21.11 -8.80 -1.20
CA GLY A 3 19.94 -8.07 -1.69
C GLY A 3 20.20 -7.26 -2.95
N ALA A 4 20.91 -7.85 -3.92
CA ALA A 4 21.17 -7.28 -5.23
C ALA A 4 19.85 -7.26 -6.04
N GLY A 5 19.02 -6.26 -5.78
CA GLY A 5 17.74 -6.06 -6.47
C GLY A 5 16.71 -5.22 -5.72
N ALA A 6 16.94 -4.85 -4.45
CA ALA A 6 16.02 -3.99 -3.72
C ALA A 6 16.06 -2.55 -4.30
N LYS A 7 14.91 -2.07 -4.79
CA LYS A 7 14.74 -0.66 -5.17
C LYS A 7 14.81 0.19 -3.90
N LEU A 8 15.81 1.07 -3.82
CA LEU A 8 15.99 2.02 -2.74
C LEU A 8 15.20 3.31 -3.04
N GLY A 9 14.26 3.70 -2.18
CA GLY A 9 13.44 4.90 -2.34
C GLY A 9 13.15 5.63 -1.03
N VAL A 10 12.57 6.83 -1.11
CA VAL A 10 12.09 7.56 0.08
C VAL A 10 10.99 6.75 0.76
N GLY A 11 11.01 6.67 2.09
CA GLY A 11 10.15 5.81 2.90
C GLY A 11 10.70 4.40 3.14
N THR A 12 11.86 4.05 2.54
CA THR A 12 12.49 2.74 2.81
C THR A 12 13.08 2.72 4.22
N HIS A 13 12.78 1.69 4.99
CA HIS A 13 13.27 1.51 6.35
C HIS A 13 14.46 0.55 6.39
N PHE A 14 15.47 0.92 7.17
CA PHE A 14 16.66 0.11 7.44
C PHE A 14 16.86 -0.03 8.95
N ARG A 15 17.50 -1.13 9.33
CA ARG A 15 18.14 -1.28 10.63
C ARG A 15 19.62 -0.98 10.45
N LEU A 16 20.09 0.13 10.99
CA LEU A 16 21.48 0.57 10.97
C LEU A 16 22.06 0.48 12.37
N ASP A 17 23.09 -0.35 12.58
CA ASP A 17 23.73 -0.56 13.88
C ASP A 17 22.73 -0.88 15.03
N GLY A 18 21.61 -1.52 14.69
CA GLY A 18 20.54 -1.86 15.62
C GLY A 18 19.43 -0.80 15.76
N GLU A 19 19.58 0.38 15.18
CA GLU A 19 18.56 1.44 15.19
C GLU A 19 17.75 1.47 13.89
N THR A 20 16.43 1.70 13.99
CA THR A 20 15.56 1.86 12.83
C THR A 20 15.68 3.27 12.27
N VAL A 21 15.98 3.36 10.97
CA VAL A 21 16.10 4.61 10.23
C VAL A 21 15.31 4.56 8.92
N GLU A 22 14.76 5.70 8.51
CA GLU A 22 13.98 5.87 7.29
C GLU A 22 14.75 6.71 6.26
N VAL A 23 14.74 6.33 4.99
CA VAL A 23 15.22 7.17 3.89
C VAL A 23 14.24 8.32 3.67
N VAL A 24 14.66 9.56 3.92
CA VAL A 24 13.81 10.75 3.75
C VAL A 24 14.14 11.57 2.50
N ASP A 25 15.36 11.45 1.98
CA ASP A 25 15.78 12.16 0.77
C ASP A 25 17.03 11.53 0.13
N PHE A 26 17.33 11.94 -1.10
CA PHE A 26 18.56 11.60 -1.82
C PHE A 26 19.30 12.87 -2.23
N ALA A 27 20.61 12.83 -2.14
CA ALA A 27 21.46 13.91 -2.59
C ALA A 27 22.54 13.39 -3.54
N ILE A 28 22.59 13.98 -4.73
CA ILE A 28 23.63 13.70 -5.73
C ILE A 28 24.77 14.68 -5.50
N LEU A 29 25.94 14.16 -5.15
CA LEU A 29 27.17 14.93 -5.01
C LEU A 29 28.19 14.53 -6.08
N ALA A 30 29.25 15.34 -6.20
CA ALA A 30 30.41 15.00 -7.01
C ALA A 30 31.07 13.67 -6.63
N THR A 31 30.93 13.25 -5.36
CA THR A 31 31.47 11.99 -4.81
C THR A 31 30.55 10.78 -5.03
N GLY A 32 29.33 10.99 -5.51
CA GLY A 32 28.34 9.94 -5.75
C GLY A 32 26.96 10.26 -5.16
N MET A 33 26.12 9.23 -5.10
CA MET A 33 24.77 9.32 -4.55
C MET A 33 24.78 9.03 -3.05
N GLU A 34 24.21 9.93 -2.27
CA GLU A 34 24.05 9.79 -0.83
C GLU A 34 22.57 9.74 -0.46
N VAL A 35 22.26 8.97 0.58
CA VAL A 35 20.95 8.94 1.23
C VAL A 35 20.95 9.84 2.44
N ILE A 36 19.83 10.51 2.67
CA ILE A 36 19.52 11.17 3.93
C ILE A 36 18.58 10.24 4.70
N LEU A 37 19.01 9.85 5.89
CA LEU A 37 18.33 8.94 6.79
C LEU A 37 17.81 9.72 7.99
N LYS A 38 16.63 9.35 8.49
CA LYS A 38 16.02 9.91 9.70
C LYS A 38 15.80 8.80 10.73
N ASP A 39 16.27 9.00 11.95
CA ASP A 39 16.00 8.08 13.06
C ASP A 39 14.64 8.34 13.74
N GLY A 40 14.25 7.45 14.66
CA GLY A 40 13.03 7.61 15.46
C GLY A 40 13.01 8.85 16.38
N ARG A 41 14.16 9.53 16.56
CA ARG A 41 14.30 10.79 17.32
C ARG A 41 14.36 12.01 16.41
N SER A 42 14.06 11.84 15.11
CA SER A 42 14.12 12.88 14.07
C SER A 42 15.51 13.47 13.83
N ARG A 43 16.59 12.77 14.19
CA ARG A 43 17.95 13.15 13.81
C ARG A 43 18.21 12.70 12.39
N LEU A 44 18.91 13.55 11.65
CA LEU A 44 19.30 13.26 10.27
C LEU A 44 20.73 12.75 10.24
N ALA A 45 20.93 11.67 9.49
CA ALA A 45 22.23 11.12 9.17
C ALA A 45 22.38 11.06 7.64
N ARG A 46 23.62 11.07 7.17
CA ARG A 46 23.94 10.97 5.75
C ARG A 46 24.89 9.81 5.52
N MET A 47 24.63 9.02 4.49
CA MET A 47 25.42 7.84 4.16
C MET A 47 25.50 7.66 2.64
N SER A 48 26.61 7.12 2.13
CA SER A 48 26.67 6.78 0.71
C SER A 48 25.74 5.61 0.38
N VAL A 49 25.07 5.65 -0.77
CA VAL A 49 24.21 4.53 -1.22
C VAL A 49 25.03 3.23 -1.34
N ARG A 50 26.28 3.34 -1.78
CA ARG A 50 27.20 2.19 -1.87
C ARG A 50 27.38 1.55 -0.50
N GLU A 51 27.74 2.34 0.50
CA GLU A 51 27.94 1.87 1.88
C GLU A 51 26.67 1.25 2.46
N LEU A 52 25.52 1.90 2.28
CA LEU A 52 24.22 1.37 2.72
C LEU A 52 23.92 -0.02 2.12
N LEU A 53 24.29 -0.26 0.86
CA LEU A 53 23.99 -1.51 0.16
C LEU A 53 25.05 -2.60 0.34
N THR A 54 26.29 -2.23 0.68
CA THR A 54 27.40 -3.19 0.79
C THR A 54 27.88 -3.45 2.21
N SER A 55 27.48 -2.63 3.18
CA SER A 55 27.90 -2.77 4.57
C SER A 55 27.00 -3.74 5.32
N ASP A 56 27.61 -4.59 6.15
CA ASP A 56 26.89 -5.49 7.08
C ASP A 56 26.17 -4.75 8.21
N ARG A 57 26.35 -3.42 8.31
CA ARG A 57 25.69 -2.58 9.32
C ARG A 57 24.24 -2.25 8.98
N ALA A 58 23.86 -2.35 7.71
CA ALA A 58 22.55 -1.96 7.23
C ALA A 58 21.76 -3.19 6.79
N GLU A 59 20.68 -3.48 7.50
CA GLU A 59 19.73 -4.52 7.13
C GLU A 59 18.43 -3.88 6.66
N LEU A 60 17.96 -4.24 5.47
CA LEU A 60 16.68 -3.78 4.95
C LEU A 60 15.54 -4.32 5.80
N ILE A 61 14.72 -3.43 6.37
CA ILE A 61 13.48 -3.82 7.04
C ILE A 61 12.43 -3.95 5.94
N HIS A 62 12.08 -5.20 5.61
CA HIS A 62 10.96 -5.46 4.71
C HIS A 62 9.66 -5.11 5.43
N ASP A 63 9.19 -3.86 5.25
CA ASP A 63 7.87 -3.47 5.72
C ASP A 63 6.80 -4.13 4.83
N ARG A 64 6.39 -5.35 5.21
CA ARG A 64 5.34 -6.09 4.51
C ARG A 64 3.99 -5.84 5.17
N THR A 65 3.48 -4.61 5.13
CA THR A 65 2.02 -4.39 5.26
C THR A 65 1.54 -3.13 4.54
N GLY A 66 1.74 -3.04 3.23
CA GLY A 66 1.11 -1.99 2.43
C GLY A 66 1.70 -1.84 1.04
N PRO A 67 0.98 -1.17 0.11
CA PRO A 67 1.54 -0.81 -1.19
C PRO A 67 2.76 0.09 -0.99
N SER A 68 3.87 -0.28 -1.60
CA SER A 68 5.15 0.43 -1.52
C SER A 68 5.42 1.18 -2.81
N SER A 69 6.17 2.28 -2.73
CA SER A 69 6.70 2.97 -3.92
C SER A 69 7.64 2.10 -4.77
N SER A 70 8.08 0.96 -4.24
CA SER A 70 8.90 -0.03 -4.96
C SER A 70 8.09 -1.01 -5.81
N ASP A 71 6.77 -1.08 -5.60
CA ASP A 71 5.92 -2.05 -6.31
C ASP A 71 5.99 -1.78 -7.82
N SER A 72 6.12 -2.84 -8.61
CA SER A 72 6.13 -2.73 -10.07
C SER A 72 4.75 -2.40 -10.65
N GLU A 73 3.72 -2.50 -9.83
CA GLU A 73 2.33 -2.24 -10.17
C GLU A 73 2.05 -0.75 -9.97
N ASP A 74 1.33 -0.14 -10.93
CA ASP A 74 0.83 1.22 -10.76
C ASP A 74 -0.04 1.29 -9.50
N LEU A 75 0.15 2.34 -8.68
CA LEU A 75 -0.72 2.62 -7.54
C LEU A 75 -2.19 2.57 -8.00
N ALA A 76 -3.06 1.91 -7.22
CA ALA A 76 -4.47 1.75 -7.57
C ALA A 76 -5.16 3.08 -7.91
N ALA A 77 -4.78 4.17 -7.21
CA ALA A 77 -5.26 5.52 -7.50
C ALA A 77 -4.90 6.00 -8.92
N VAL A 78 -3.70 5.69 -9.41
CA VAL A 78 -3.24 6.03 -10.77
C VAL A 78 -4.00 5.23 -11.82
N VAL A 79 -4.14 3.92 -11.61
CA VAL A 79 -4.88 3.03 -12.53
C VAL A 79 -6.35 3.48 -12.64
N LEU A 80 -7.03 3.68 -11.51
CA LEU A 80 -8.42 4.12 -11.49
C LEU A 80 -8.60 5.51 -12.10
N ASN A 81 -7.63 6.42 -11.95
CA ASN A 81 -7.72 7.76 -12.55
C ASN A 81 -7.72 7.75 -14.08
N ARG A 82 -7.02 6.80 -14.71
CA ARG A 82 -6.92 6.67 -16.17
C ARG A 82 -8.20 6.16 -16.84
N LEU A 83 -9.10 5.55 -16.07
CA LEU A 83 -10.37 5.04 -16.59
C LEU A 83 -11.27 6.16 -17.13
N THR A 84 -11.94 5.89 -18.24
CA THR A 84 -13.02 6.71 -18.77
C THR A 84 -14.19 6.77 -17.78
N LYS A 85 -15.11 7.72 -17.97
CA LYS A 85 -16.32 7.81 -17.13
C LYS A 85 -17.15 6.53 -17.14
N HIS A 86 -17.21 5.85 -18.30
CA HIS A 86 -17.95 4.61 -18.46
C HIS A 86 -17.29 3.47 -17.67
N GLU A 87 -15.98 3.26 -17.84
CA GLU A 87 -15.23 2.24 -17.11
C GLU A 87 -15.23 2.48 -15.60
N LYS A 88 -15.11 3.75 -15.16
CA LYS A 88 -15.25 4.11 -13.73
C LYS A 88 -16.62 3.69 -13.18
N LYS A 89 -17.68 3.87 -13.97
CA LYS A 89 -19.03 3.46 -13.57
C LYS A 89 -19.11 1.94 -13.41
N GLU A 90 -18.60 1.17 -14.37
CA GLU A 90 -18.58 -0.30 -14.29
C GLU A 90 -17.80 -0.81 -13.08
N VAL A 91 -16.64 -0.20 -12.79
CA VAL A 91 -15.84 -0.54 -11.60
C VAL A 91 -16.60 -0.23 -10.32
N LEU A 92 -17.28 0.92 -10.25
CA LEU A 92 -18.10 1.29 -9.09
C LEU A 92 -19.27 0.31 -8.90
N GLU A 93 -19.96 -0.09 -9.96
CA GLU A 93 -21.04 -1.08 -9.91
C GLU A 93 -20.56 -2.42 -9.37
N ARG A 94 -19.38 -2.90 -9.80
CA ARG A 94 -18.75 -4.12 -9.26
C ARG A 94 -18.31 -3.95 -7.81
N ALA A 95 -17.73 -2.81 -7.46
CA ALA A 95 -17.30 -2.53 -6.08
C ALA A 95 -18.50 -2.46 -5.13
N GLU A 96 -19.65 -1.97 -5.59
CA GLU A 96 -20.90 -1.99 -4.86
C GLU A 96 -21.39 -3.42 -4.57
N HIS A 97 -21.30 -4.35 -5.54
CA HIS A 97 -21.60 -5.76 -5.31
C HIS A 97 -20.73 -6.38 -4.22
N VAL A 98 -19.41 -6.12 -4.27
CA VAL A 98 -18.47 -6.64 -3.27
C VAL A 98 -18.80 -6.08 -1.88
N ARG A 99 -19.07 -4.77 -1.77
CA ARG A 99 -19.46 -4.16 -0.49
C ARG A 99 -20.76 -4.75 0.03
N GLU A 100 -21.76 -4.97 -0.83
CA GLU A 100 -23.03 -5.57 -0.41
C GLU A 100 -22.85 -7.03 0.04
N MET A 101 -22.02 -7.81 -0.66
CA MET A 101 -21.71 -9.18 -0.24
C MET A 101 -21.06 -9.20 1.15
N VAL A 102 -20.09 -8.32 1.41
CA VAL A 102 -19.34 -8.26 2.67
C VAL A 102 -20.17 -7.66 3.82
N THR A 103 -20.94 -6.60 3.54
CA THR A 103 -21.58 -5.76 4.58
C THR A 103 -23.09 -5.84 4.61
N GLY A 104 -23.72 -6.30 3.54
CA GLY A 104 -25.17 -6.27 3.31
C GLY A 104 -25.70 -5.02 2.60
N TYR A 105 -24.85 -4.01 2.35
CA TYR A 105 -25.24 -2.73 1.78
C TYR A 105 -24.35 -2.34 0.60
N ARG A 106 -24.90 -1.76 -0.48
CA ARG A 106 -24.12 -1.32 -1.66
C ARG A 106 -23.13 -0.21 -1.34
N SER A 107 -23.50 0.63 -0.37
CA SER A 107 -22.63 1.67 0.18
C SER A 107 -21.48 1.11 1.03
N GLY A 108 -21.63 -0.12 1.54
CA GLY A 108 -20.73 -0.71 2.53
C GLY A 108 -21.09 -0.38 3.98
N SER A 109 -22.20 0.33 4.24
CA SER A 109 -22.57 0.76 5.59
C SER A 109 -24.09 0.84 5.77
N GLU A 110 -24.57 0.37 6.91
CA GLU A 110 -25.99 0.50 7.30
C GLU A 110 -26.44 1.96 7.42
N HIS A 111 -25.52 2.87 7.80
CA HIS A 111 -25.81 4.30 7.96
C HIS A 111 -26.09 5.01 6.64
N LEU A 112 -25.68 4.40 5.52
CA LEU A 112 -25.89 4.89 4.16
C LEU A 112 -26.65 3.85 3.33
N ALA A 113 -27.58 3.14 3.95
CA ALA A 113 -28.44 2.20 3.26
C ALA A 113 -29.27 2.93 2.20
N ARG A 114 -29.34 2.36 1.00
CA ARG A 114 -30.26 2.83 -0.04
C ARG A 114 -31.69 2.37 0.30
N PRO A 115 -32.73 2.96 -0.33
CA PRO A 115 -34.06 2.37 -0.29
C PRO A 115 -34.00 0.89 -0.69
N ASP A 116 -34.72 0.05 0.04
CA ASP A 116 -34.80 -1.40 -0.15
C ASP A 116 -33.51 -2.20 0.19
N GLU A 117 -32.57 -1.60 0.93
CA GLU A 117 -31.41 -2.30 1.50
C GLU A 117 -31.55 -2.55 3.01
N PRO A 118 -31.05 -3.69 3.53
CA PRO A 118 -30.33 -4.73 2.80
C PRO A 118 -31.28 -5.66 2.04
N ARG A 119 -30.87 -6.11 0.85
CA ARG A 119 -31.63 -7.14 0.11
C ARG A 119 -31.61 -8.45 0.92
N PRO A 120 -32.70 -9.24 0.96
CA PRO A 120 -32.79 -10.44 1.81
C PRO A 120 -31.62 -11.42 1.66
N GLN A 121 -31.16 -11.65 0.42
CA GLN A 121 -30.04 -12.55 0.12
C GLN A 121 -28.66 -12.02 0.56
N TYR A 122 -28.54 -10.74 0.89
CA TYR A 122 -27.33 -10.13 1.43
C TYR A 122 -27.50 -9.63 2.87
N ALA A 123 -28.58 -10.00 3.56
CA ALA A 123 -28.82 -9.55 4.93
C ALA A 123 -27.58 -9.80 5.82
N PRO A 124 -27.13 -8.81 6.62
CA PRO A 124 -25.90 -8.93 7.43
C PRO A 124 -25.90 -10.11 8.40
N THR A 125 -27.10 -10.57 8.80
CA THR A 125 -27.33 -11.72 9.67
C THR A 125 -27.02 -13.06 8.99
N LEU A 126 -26.92 -13.12 7.66
CA LEU A 126 -26.57 -14.33 6.93
C LEU A 126 -25.05 -14.60 6.99
N PRO A 127 -24.63 -15.88 7.08
CA PRO A 127 -23.23 -16.25 6.94
C PRO A 127 -22.63 -15.73 5.62
N LEU A 128 -21.37 -15.28 5.64
CA LEU A 128 -20.70 -14.72 4.47
C LEU A 128 -20.72 -15.67 3.27
N LYS A 129 -20.60 -16.98 3.51
CA LYS A 129 -20.68 -18.01 2.46
C LYS A 129 -22.01 -17.98 1.70
N ALA A 130 -23.14 -17.84 2.40
CA ALA A 130 -24.46 -17.78 1.77
C ALA A 130 -24.61 -16.50 0.91
N ARG A 131 -24.03 -15.38 1.37
CA ARG A 131 -24.01 -14.12 0.62
C ARG A 131 -23.09 -14.17 -0.59
N TYR A 132 -22.00 -14.93 -0.51
CA TYR A 132 -21.08 -15.18 -1.64
C TYR A 132 -21.77 -15.95 -2.76
N GLU A 133 -22.54 -17.00 -2.42
CA GLU A 133 -23.29 -17.80 -3.40
C GLU A 133 -24.38 -16.99 -4.14
N ALA A 134 -24.84 -15.88 -3.56
CA ALA A 134 -25.78 -14.96 -4.20
C ALA A 134 -25.10 -13.89 -5.08
N CYS A 135 -23.77 -13.77 -5.06
CA CYS A 135 -23.02 -12.74 -5.80
C CYS A 135 -22.73 -13.21 -7.24
N GLU A 136 -23.60 -12.83 -8.19
CA GLU A 136 -23.35 -12.93 -9.64
C GLU A 136 -22.95 -11.58 -10.26
#